data_AF-A0A814Y1D9-F1
#
_entry.id   AF-A0A814Y1D9-F1
#
_cell.length_a   1.000
_cell.length_b   1.000
_cell.length_c   1.000
_cell.angle_alpha   90.00
_cell.angle_beta   90.00
_cell.angle_gamma   90.00
#
_symmetry.space_group_name_H-M   'P 1'
#
loop_
_entity.id
_entity.type
_entity.pdbx_description
1 polymer ?
#
loop_
_entity_poly.entity_id
_entity_poly.type
_entity_poly.pdbx_seq_one_letter_code
_entity_poly.pdbx_strand_id
1 'polypeptide(L)'
;MVRAKFISLSRIWYTIIVVIIHLILIYFGIKYCYFNDQLPWPRSSSSSPKYELLIQKICILTSLILLFIFIYPALFQIKNLSNDNQQLTIHDFNKNNSKNSKTSLCTSLWHHCFSLSSTLHLIMSFLIIISTVLIDAKQIMIGLKDSGNEFLGDLKI
;
A
#
# COMPACT_ATOMS: atom_id res chain seq x y z
N MET A 1 -5.94 2.32 -30.24
CA MET A 1 -6.35 0.98 -29.77
C MET A 1 -5.20 0.40 -28.95
N VAL A 2 -5.26 0.51 -27.61
CA VAL A 2 -4.19 0.02 -26.72
C VAL A 2 -4.38 -1.50 -26.59
N ARG A 3 -3.54 -2.30 -27.25
CA ARG A 3 -3.54 -3.75 -27.03
C ARG A 3 -2.91 -4.00 -25.67
N ALA A 4 -3.74 -4.34 -24.69
CA ALA A 4 -3.27 -4.76 -23.38
C ALA A 4 -2.57 -6.11 -23.52
N LYS A 5 -1.25 -6.13 -23.33
CA LYS A 5 -0.44 -7.36 -23.36
C LYS A 5 -0.19 -7.77 -21.92
N PHE A 6 -0.42 -9.04 -21.59
CA PHE A 6 -0.02 -9.60 -20.30
C PHE A 6 1.50 -9.62 -20.20
N ILE A 7 2.06 -9.25 -19.05
CA ILE A 7 3.53 -9.19 -18.91
C ILE A 7 4.15 -10.59 -18.90
N SER A 8 3.77 -11.43 -17.94
CA SER A 8 4.28 -12.78 -17.78
C SER A 8 3.43 -13.59 -16.81
N LEU A 9 3.46 -14.92 -16.95
CA LEU A 9 2.74 -15.83 -16.04
C LEU A 9 3.21 -15.66 -14.58
N SER A 10 4.51 -15.47 -14.36
CA SER A 10 5.09 -15.26 -13.02
C SER A 10 4.52 -14.01 -12.34
N ARG A 11 4.34 -12.89 -13.08
CA ARG A 11 3.72 -11.68 -12.53
C ARG A 11 2.25 -11.85 -12.20
N ILE A 12 1.52 -12.65 -13.00
CA ILE A 12 0.11 -12.95 -12.71
C ILE A 12 0.00 -13.69 -11.38
N TRP A 13 0.81 -14.73 -11.17
CA TRP A 13 0.85 -15.48 -9.91
C TRP A 13 1.25 -14.59 -8.72
N TYR A 14 2.29 -13.77 -8.87
CA TYR A 14 2.67 -12.81 -7.84
C TYR A 14 1.52 -11.86 -7.49
N THR A 15 0.83 -11.32 -8.51
CA THR A 15 -0.30 -10.41 -8.31
C THR A 15 -1.44 -11.10 -7.56
N ILE A 16 -1.78 -12.34 -7.92
CA ILE A 16 -2.82 -13.12 -7.24
C ILE A 16 -2.46 -13.31 -5.75
N ILE A 17 -1.22 -13.75 -5.47
CA ILE A 17 -0.76 -13.96 -4.10
C ILE A 17 -0.81 -12.66 -3.30
N VAL A 18 -0.30 -11.56 -3.86
CA VAL A 18 -0.31 -10.25 -3.21
C VAL A 18 -1.72 -9.77 -2.93
N VAL A 19 -2.65 -9.93 -3.88
CA VAL A 19 -4.05 -9.53 -3.70
C VAL A 19 -4.71 -10.35 -2.59
N ILE A 20 -4.49 -11.66 -2.57
CA ILE A 20 -5.02 -12.54 -1.51
C ILE A 20 -4.49 -12.09 -0.14
N ILE A 21 -3.18 -11.91 -0.02
CA ILE A 21 -2.55 -11.46 1.24
C ILE A 21 -3.10 -10.10 1.65
N HIS A 22 -3.16 -9.12 0.74
CA HIS A 22 -3.68 -7.79 1.05
C HIS A 22 -5.17 -7.82 1.45
N LEU A 23 -6.00 -8.64 0.81
CA LEU A 23 -7.39 -8.81 1.22
C LEU A 23 -7.50 -9.37 2.63
N ILE A 24 -6.66 -10.34 2.99
CA ILE A 24 -6.59 -10.88 4.35
C ILE A 24 -6.19 -9.78 5.35
N LEU A 25 -5.16 -8.99 5.04
CA LEU A 25 -4.74 -7.87 5.90
C LEU A 25 -5.85 -6.83 6.07
N ILE A 26 -6.55 -6.46 4.99
CA ILE A 26 -7.68 -5.52 5.05
C ILE A 26 -8.81 -6.11 5.89
N TYR A 27 -9.12 -7.39 5.73
CA TYR A 27 -10.14 -8.06 6.55
C TYR A 27 -9.80 -8.01 8.04
N PHE A 28 -8.56 -8.34 8.42
CA PHE A 28 -8.10 -8.20 9.80
C PHE A 28 -8.12 -6.73 10.27
N GLY A 29 -7.75 -5.79 9.41
CA GLY A 29 -7.82 -4.36 9.68
C GLY A 29 -9.25 -3.89 9.98
N ILE A 30 -10.25 -4.32 9.19
CA ILE A 30 -11.67 -4.01 9.42
C ILE A 30 -12.14 -4.62 10.74
N LYS A 31 -11.78 -5.88 11.02
CA LYS A 31 -12.11 -6.53 12.29
C LYS A 31 -11.50 -5.78 13.47
N TYR A 32 -10.27 -5.28 13.32
CA TYR A 32 -9.60 -4.46 14.32
C TYR A 32 -10.31 -3.12 14.52
N CYS A 33 -10.71 -2.43 13.44
CA CYS A 33 -11.52 -1.21 13.53
C CYS A 33 -12.81 -1.43 14.32
N TYR A 34 -13.52 -2.53 14.04
CA TYR A 34 -14.77 -2.87 14.73
C TYR A 34 -14.55 -3.15 16.21
N PHE A 35 -13.49 -3.87 16.56
CA PHE A 35 -13.09 -4.10 17.95
C PHE A 35 -12.78 -2.77 18.67
N ASN A 36 -12.05 -1.87 18.01
CA ASN A 36 -11.70 -0.56 18.55
C ASN A 36 -12.91 0.37 18.72
N ASP A 37 -13.94 0.25 17.87
CA ASP A 37 -15.19 0.99 18.03
C ASP A 37 -16.00 0.51 19.25
N GLN A 38 -15.86 -0.77 19.64
CA GLN A 38 -16.55 -1.37 20.79
C GLN A 38 -15.85 -1.16 22.12
N LEU A 39 -14.57 -0.77 22.11
CA LEU A 39 -13.80 -0.54 23.32
C LEU A 39 -14.44 0.59 24.15
N PRO A 40 -14.62 0.41 25.47
CA PRO A 40 -15.10 1.48 26.35
C PRO A 40 -14.00 2.51 26.56
N TRP A 41 -13.84 3.42 25.59
CA TRP A 41 -12.88 4.52 25.69
C TRP A 41 -13.23 5.42 26.88
N PRO A 42 -12.24 5.87 27.67
CA PRO A 42 -12.49 6.73 28.81
C PRO A 42 -13.14 8.04 28.34
N ARG A 43 -14.28 8.39 28.95
CA ARG A 43 -15.11 9.57 28.61
C ARG A 43 -14.46 10.92 28.95
N SER A 44 -13.20 10.94 29.38
CA SER A 44 -12.39 12.14 29.53
C SER A 44 -12.36 12.88 28.19
N SER A 45 -12.88 14.11 28.15
CA SER A 45 -13.05 14.93 26.93
C SER A 45 -11.74 15.17 26.17
N SER A 46 -10.58 15.00 26.81
CA SER A 46 -9.24 15.15 26.25
C SER A 46 -8.61 13.83 25.73
N SER A 47 -9.25 12.68 25.96
CA SER A 47 -8.66 11.35 25.68
C SER A 47 -9.50 10.46 24.75
N SER A 48 -10.65 10.93 24.25
CA SER A 48 -11.49 10.16 23.33
C SER A 48 -10.89 10.13 21.92
N PRO A 49 -10.47 8.96 21.38
CA PRO A 49 -9.68 8.87 20.15
C PRO A 49 -10.54 8.95 18.88
N LYS A 50 -11.38 9.97 18.77
CA LYS A 50 -12.31 10.12 17.62
C LYS A 50 -11.55 10.32 16.31
N TYR A 51 -10.46 11.08 16.34
CA TYR A 51 -9.67 11.38 15.15
C TYR A 51 -8.84 10.18 14.71
N GLU A 52 -8.26 9.45 15.66
CA GLU A 52 -7.40 8.30 15.39
C GLU A 52 -8.22 7.12 14.83
N LEU A 53 -9.42 6.88 15.39
CA LEU A 53 -10.37 5.90 14.83
C LEU A 53 -10.81 6.28 13.41
N LEU A 54 -11.04 7.57 13.15
CA LEU A 54 -11.40 8.06 11.81
C LEU A 54 -10.23 7.90 10.83
N ILE A 55 -9.01 8.26 11.23
CA ILE A 55 -7.79 8.10 10.42
C ILE A 55 -7.59 6.61 10.10
N GLN A 56 -7.73 5.72 11.08
CA GLN A 56 -7.66 4.28 10.87
C GLN A 56 -8.66 3.82 9.79
N LYS A 57 -9.93 4.23 9.90
CA LYS A 57 -10.97 3.88 8.90
C LYS A 57 -10.61 4.39 7.50
N ILE A 58 -10.13 5.63 7.40
CA ILE A 58 -9.72 6.22 6.11
C ILE A 58 -8.52 5.47 5.53
N CYS A 59 -7.51 5.14 6.34
CA CYS A 59 -6.32 4.40 5.90
C CYS A 59 -6.68 3.02 5.34
N ILE A 60 -7.52 2.26 6.05
CA ILE A 60 -7.97 0.93 5.58
C ILE A 60 -8.82 1.05 4.31
N LEU A 61 -9.76 2.01 4.26
CA LEU A 61 -10.58 2.25 3.07
C LEU A 61 -9.73 2.67 1.86
N THR A 62 -8.74 3.52 2.07
CA THR A 62 -7.80 3.98 1.04
C THR A 62 -6.96 2.82 0.54
N SER A 63 -6.46 1.96 1.44
CA SER A 63 -5.70 0.76 1.06
C SER A 63 -6.53 -0.19 0.19
N LEU A 64 -7.82 -0.35 0.50
CA LEU A 64 -8.75 -1.14 -0.32
C LEU A 64 -8.92 -0.54 -1.73
N ILE A 65 -9.10 0.78 -1.85
CA ILE A 65 -9.22 1.44 -3.14
C ILE A 65 -7.93 1.30 -3.95
N LEU A 66 -6.78 1.51 -3.32
CA LEU A 66 -5.47 1.34 -3.96
C LEU A 66 -5.25 -0.10 -4.43
N LEU A 67 -5.81 -1.11 -3.74
CA LEU A 67 -5.71 -2.50 -4.15
C LEU A 67 -6.38 -2.74 -5.50
N PHE A 68 -7.57 -2.18 -5.72
CA PHE A 68 -8.23 -2.25 -7.02
C PHE A 68 -7.43 -1.51 -8.09
N ILE A 69 -6.86 -0.36 -7.74
CA ILE A 69 -5.99 0.41 -8.65
C ILE A 69 -4.71 -0.37 -8.96
N PHE A 70 -4.17 -1.17 -8.04
CA PHE A 70 -2.96 -1.97 -8.21
C PHE A 70 -3.14 -3.17 -9.16
N ILE A 71 -4.34 -3.75 -9.25
CA ILE A 71 -4.58 -4.92 -10.10
C ILE A 71 -4.30 -4.60 -11.58
N TYR A 72 -4.73 -3.43 -12.05
CA TYR A 72 -4.51 -2.99 -13.43
C TYR A 72 -3.01 -2.89 -13.83
N PRO A 73 -2.17 -2.10 -13.14
CA PRO A 73 -0.74 -1.95 -13.43
C PRO A 73 0.09 -3.21 -13.16
N ALA A 74 -0.40 -4.13 -12.32
CA ALA A 74 0.28 -5.38 -12.00
C ALA A 74 0.09 -6.43 -13.12
N LEU A 75 -1.09 -6.48 -13.75
CA LEU A 75 -1.44 -7.46 -14.79
C LEU A 75 -1.14 -6.99 -16.22
N PHE A 76 -1.26 -5.68 -16.50
CA PHE A 76 -1.16 -5.13 -17.85
C PHE A 76 0.10 -4.28 -18.04
N GLN A 77 0.67 -4.34 -19.26
CA GLN A 77 1.74 -3.41 -19.68
C GLN A 77 1.20 -1.98 -19.77
N ILE A 78 1.79 -1.06 -19.00
CA ILE A 78 1.35 0.33 -18.86
C ILE A 78 2.30 1.30 -19.57
N LYS A 79 3.34 0.77 -20.21
CA LYS A 79 4.44 1.55 -20.83
C LYS A 79 5.29 2.34 -19.82
N ASN A 80 5.23 1.98 -18.54
CA ASN A 80 6.25 2.39 -17.57
C ASN A 80 7.40 1.39 -17.70
N LEU A 81 8.55 1.84 -18.22
CA LEU A 81 9.71 0.99 -18.53
C LEU A 81 10.18 0.24 -17.28
N SER A 82 10.20 0.92 -16.14
CA SER A 82 10.57 0.37 -14.83
C SER A 82 9.55 -0.67 -14.34
N ASN A 83 8.26 -0.51 -14.66
CA ASN A 83 7.22 -1.48 -14.30
C ASN A 83 7.21 -2.68 -15.23
N ASP A 84 7.50 -2.50 -16.52
CA ASP A 84 7.35 -3.54 -17.54
C ASP A 84 8.62 -4.39 -17.71
N ASN A 85 9.61 -4.24 -16.82
CA ASN A 85 10.92 -4.91 -16.82
C ASN A 85 11.63 -4.83 -18.18
N GLN A 86 11.38 -3.77 -18.94
CA GLN A 86 12.08 -3.54 -20.20
C GLN A 86 13.44 -2.95 -19.88
N GLN A 87 14.49 -3.71 -20.15
CA GLN A 87 15.86 -3.26 -20.01
C GLN A 87 16.10 -2.14 -21.03
N LEU A 88 16.44 -0.94 -20.53
CA LEU A 88 16.84 0.19 -21.37
C LEU A 88 18.09 -0.22 -22.16
N THR A 89 17.90 -0.59 -23.42
CA THR A 89 19.04 -0.92 -24.28
C THR A 89 19.55 0.38 -24.89
N ILE A 90 20.87 0.51 -25.09
CA ILE A 90 21.51 1.70 -25.70
C ILE A 90 20.83 2.10 -27.03
N HIS A 91 20.26 1.12 -27.74
CA HIS A 91 19.52 1.30 -28.98
C HIS A 91 18.19 2.09 -28.83
N ASP A 92 17.55 2.04 -27.66
CA ASP A 92 16.30 2.76 -27.37
C ASP A 92 16.56 4.23 -26.98
N PHE A 93 17.71 4.51 -26.36
CA PHE A 93 18.16 5.88 -26.10
C PHE A 93 18.38 6.66 -27.40
N ASN A 94 19.05 6.06 -28.38
CA ASN A 94 19.30 6.70 -29.68
C ASN A 94 18.01 6.89 -30.50
N LYS A 95 17.05 5.97 -30.41
CA LYS A 95 15.78 6.04 -31.13
C LYS A 95 14.81 7.07 -30.53
N ASN A 96 14.84 7.26 -29.21
CA ASN A 96 14.05 8.28 -28.53
C ASN A 96 14.68 9.67 -28.72
N ASN A 97 16.01 9.80 -28.70
CA ASN A 97 16.69 11.08 -29.01
C ASN A 97 16.41 11.56 -30.45
N SER A 98 16.25 10.65 -31.42
CA SER A 98 15.91 11.04 -32.80
C SER A 98 14.43 11.45 -32.99
N LYS A 99 13.54 11.17 -32.03
CA LYS A 99 12.10 11.49 -32.08
C LYS A 99 11.68 12.56 -31.07
N ASN A 100 12.53 12.93 -30.12
CA ASN A 100 12.25 13.84 -29.02
C ASN A 100 12.45 15.33 -29.37
N SER A 101 11.86 15.82 -30.46
CA SER A 101 11.73 17.28 -30.63
C SER A 101 10.48 17.84 -29.95
N LYS A 102 9.52 17.00 -29.49
CA LYS A 102 8.22 17.47 -28.96
C LYS A 102 7.56 16.60 -27.86
N THR A 103 8.26 15.73 -27.14
CA THR A 103 7.65 14.95 -26.05
C THR A 103 7.69 15.76 -24.75
N SER A 104 6.52 16.00 -24.14
CA SER A 104 6.40 16.81 -22.92
C SER A 104 7.19 16.18 -21.76
N LEU A 105 7.80 17.01 -20.90
CA LEU A 105 8.56 16.58 -19.73
C LEU A 105 7.79 15.55 -18.87
N CYS A 106 6.46 15.68 -18.80
CA CYS A 106 5.57 14.76 -18.11
C CYS A 106 5.63 13.32 -18.66
N THR A 107 5.69 13.15 -19.98
CA THR A 107 5.84 11.82 -20.60
C THR A 107 7.22 11.21 -20.36
N SER A 108 8.27 12.04 -20.35
CA SER A 108 9.64 11.59 -20.05
C SER A 108 9.78 11.17 -18.58
N LEU A 109 9.25 11.97 -17.65
CA LEU A 109 9.19 11.63 -16.23
C LEU A 109 8.40 10.34 -15.98
N TRP A 110 7.24 10.16 -16.61
CA TRP A 110 6.44 8.95 -16.48
C TRP A 110 7.18 7.68 -16.91
N HIS A 111 8.03 7.76 -17.94
CA HIS A 111 8.84 6.65 -18.41
C HIS A 111 9.99 6.28 -17.46
N HIS A 112 10.48 7.25 -16.67
CA HIS A 112 11.57 7.08 -15.71
C HIS A 112 11.10 6.96 -14.25
N CYS A 113 9.80 7.12 -13.98
CA CYS A 113 9.25 6.95 -12.65
C CYS A 113 9.44 5.51 -12.12
N PHE A 114 9.43 5.39 -10.79
CA PHE A 114 9.48 4.11 -10.09
C PHE A 114 8.41 3.13 -10.61
N SER A 115 8.68 1.84 -10.45
CA SER A 115 7.73 0.77 -10.81
C SER A 115 6.38 0.99 -10.13
N LEU A 116 5.36 1.37 -10.91
CA LEU A 116 4.05 1.78 -10.40
C LEU A 116 3.41 0.69 -9.53
N SER A 117 3.52 -0.57 -9.95
CA SER A 117 3.06 -1.72 -9.18
C SER A 117 3.73 -1.80 -7.81
N SER A 118 5.07 -1.64 -7.76
CA SER A 118 5.81 -1.71 -6.50
C SER A 118 5.52 -0.52 -5.58
N THR A 119 5.41 0.69 -6.13
CA THR A 119 5.10 1.89 -5.36
C THR A 119 3.70 1.80 -4.76
N LEU A 120 2.70 1.38 -5.53
CA LEU A 120 1.34 1.18 -5.03
C LEU A 120 1.29 0.13 -3.92
N HIS A 121 2.00 -0.99 -4.09
CA HIS A 121 2.10 -2.02 -3.07
C HIS A 121 2.72 -1.51 -1.76
N LEU A 122 3.78 -0.71 -1.87
CA LEU A 122 4.43 -0.08 -0.71
C LEU A 122 3.48 0.89 -0.01
N ILE A 123 2.80 1.77 -0.75
CA ILE A 123 1.87 2.75 -0.18
C ILE A 123 0.71 2.05 0.54
N MET A 124 0.12 1.02 -0.06
CA MET A 124 -0.95 0.23 0.58
C MET A 124 -0.50 -0.41 1.90
N SER A 125 0.67 -1.07 1.88
CA SER A 125 1.24 -1.71 3.05
C SER A 125 1.52 -0.68 4.15
N PHE A 126 2.06 0.46 3.78
CA PHE A 126 2.38 1.55 4.70
C PHE A 126 1.13 2.16 5.35
N LEU A 127 0.04 2.33 4.60
CA LEU A 127 -1.24 2.80 5.13
C LEU A 127 -1.82 1.86 6.19
N ILE A 128 -1.74 0.55 5.98
CA ILE A 128 -2.20 -0.46 6.96
C ILE A 128 -1.32 -0.39 8.22
N ILE A 129 0.00 -0.32 8.06
CA ILE A 129 0.94 -0.23 9.19
C ILE A 129 0.68 1.04 10.02
N ILE A 130 0.60 2.21 9.38
CA ILE A 130 0.31 3.48 10.08
C ILE A 130 -0.99 3.36 10.86
N SER A 131 -2.03 2.79 10.26
CA SER A 131 -3.32 2.62 10.92
C SER A 131 -3.19 1.78 12.19
N THR A 132 -2.43 0.69 12.17
CA THR A 132 -2.25 -0.18 13.34
C THR A 132 -1.42 0.49 14.42
N VAL A 133 -0.29 1.09 14.06
CA VAL A 133 0.64 1.74 14.99
C VAL A 133 -0.01 2.93 15.69
N LEU A 134 -0.81 3.72 14.97
CA LEU A 134 -1.48 4.89 15.54
C LEU A 134 -2.44 4.52 16.67
N ILE A 135 -3.22 3.46 16.48
CA ILE A 135 -4.20 3.00 17.46
C ILE A 135 -3.52 2.33 18.64
N ASP A 136 -2.52 1.48 18.39
CA ASP A 136 -1.75 0.83 19.44
C ASP A 136 -1.07 1.86 20.34
N ALA A 137 -0.47 2.90 19.76
CA ALA A 137 0.12 4.01 20.51
C ALA A 137 -0.91 4.73 21.40
N LYS A 138 -2.15 4.89 20.92
CA LYS A 138 -3.23 5.52 21.69
C LYS A 138 -3.74 4.63 22.81
N GLN A 139 -3.87 3.32 22.57
CA GLN A 139 -4.23 2.36 23.60
C GLN A 139 -3.18 2.33 24.73
N ILE A 140 -1.89 2.40 24.38
CA ILE A 140 -0.80 2.50 25.36
C ILE A 140 -0.86 3.82 26.13
N MET A 141 -1.07 4.95 25.45
CA MET A 141 -1.15 6.28 26.08
C MET A 141 -2.29 6.37 27.11
N ILE A 142 -3.39 5.66 26.87
CA ILE A 142 -4.57 5.62 27.74
C ILE A 142 -4.42 4.55 28.84
N GLY A 143 -3.40 3.69 28.78
CA GLY A 143 -3.20 2.58 29.72
C GLY A 143 -4.17 1.41 29.49
N LEU A 144 -4.80 1.33 28.32
CA LEU A 144 -5.62 0.19 27.89
C LEU A 144 -4.75 -1.00 27.44
N LYS A 145 -3.51 -0.73 27.04
CA LYS A 145 -2.51 -1.73 26.65
C LYS A 145 -1.24 -1.50 27.47
N ASP A 146 -0.82 -2.50 28.25
CA ASP A 146 0.42 -2.44 29.03
C ASP A 146 1.62 -2.41 28.07
N SER A 147 2.45 -1.37 28.15
CA SER A 147 3.61 -1.17 27.27
C SER A 147 4.78 -2.14 27.53
N GLY A 148 4.69 -2.98 28.57
CA GLY A 148 5.82 -3.76 29.09
C GLY A 148 5.64 -5.28 29.18
N ASN A 149 4.45 -5.83 28.94
CA ASN A 149 4.20 -7.24 29.27
C ASN A 149 4.29 -8.21 28.08
N GLU A 150 4.29 -7.74 26.83
CA GLU A 150 4.44 -8.62 25.66
C GLU A 150 5.90 -9.11 25.49
N PHE A 151 6.91 -8.33 25.89
CA PHE A 151 8.32 -8.75 25.79
C PHE A 151 8.82 -9.63 26.95
N LEU A 152 8.16 -9.60 28.12
CA LEU A 152 8.52 -10.41 29.29
C LEU A 152 7.68 -11.69 29.44
N GLY A 153 6.52 -11.77 28.75
CA GLY A 153 5.71 -12.99 28.69
C GLY A 153 6.41 -14.14 27.96
N ASP A 154 7.24 -13.84 26.96
CA ASP A 154 8.01 -14.81 26.18
C ASP A 154 9.34 -15.25 26.82
N LEU A 155 9.72 -14.66 27.97
CA LEU A 155 10.94 -15.02 28.72
C LEU A 155 10.66 -15.86 29.98
N LYS A 156 9.42 -16.31 30.18
CA LYS A 156 9.08 -17.36 31.15
C LYS A 156 8.93 -18.70 30.44
N ILE A 157 10.05 -19.29 30.05
CA ILE A 157 10.24 -20.74 29.86
C ILE A 157 11.36 -21.17 30.79
#